data_AF-A0A5P8JND4-F1
#
_entry.id   AF-A0A5P8JND4-F1
#
_cell.length_a   1.000
_cell.length_b   1.000
_cell.length_c   1.000
_cell.angle_alpha   90.00
_cell.angle_beta   90.00
_cell.angle_gamma   90.00
#
_symmetry.space_group_name_H-M   'P 1'
#
loop_
_entity.id
_entity.type
_entity.pdbx_description
1 polymer ?
#
loop_
_entity_poly.entity_id
_entity_poly.type
_entity_poly.pdbx_seq_one_letter_code
_entity_poly.pdbx_strand_id
1 'polypeptide(L)'
;MEINTKAFQEAIMDGNYTTFNQDVTPAVAAKGLDSALAPVFAAVSDAIAQGKLIQAQLTITSAEPTIIRLETGIVNLPFADAKKIINFLEPEEQVPLKLYLIVIAEHVNASGLRIDEVATLDQYTENESAQQAAIVAAGMQKLDEIAENQLRPAPAPVEKKPATRKTTTKKTTTKRKTTTRKTTAKKTTTRKTTRKPAAKKEAKA
;
A
#
# COMPACT_ATOMS: atom_id res chain seq x y z
N MET A 1 -6.55 -0.09 20.91
CA MET A 1 -7.74 -0.62 20.20
C MET A 1 -7.26 -1.55 19.11
N GLU A 2 -7.90 -2.70 18.96
CA GLU A 2 -7.58 -3.67 17.91
C GLU A 2 -8.83 -3.98 17.09
N ILE A 3 -8.64 -4.30 15.81
CA ILE A 3 -9.72 -4.70 14.91
C ILE A 3 -9.31 -5.95 14.13
N ASN A 4 -10.28 -6.79 13.82
CA ASN A 4 -10.06 -7.93 12.95
C ASN A 4 -9.79 -7.45 11.51
N THR A 5 -8.76 -7.99 10.85
CA THR A 5 -8.34 -7.58 9.50
C THR A 5 -9.49 -7.61 8.49
N LYS A 6 -10.27 -8.69 8.48
CA LYS A 6 -11.42 -8.84 7.56
C LYS A 6 -12.52 -7.84 7.89
N ALA A 7 -12.88 -7.68 9.16
CA ALA A 7 -13.89 -6.72 9.59
C ALA A 7 -13.51 -5.28 9.22
N PHE A 8 -12.23 -4.91 9.38
CA PHE A 8 -11.72 -3.62 8.93
C PHE A 8 -11.89 -3.46 7.41
N GLN A 9 -11.45 -4.45 6.62
CA GLN A 9 -11.57 -4.40 5.17
C GLN A 9 -13.03 -4.24 4.71
N GLU A 10 -13.94 -5.02 5.28
CA GLU A 10 -15.38 -4.95 4.98
C GLU A 10 -15.94 -3.58 5.35
N ALA A 11 -15.64 -3.05 6.54
CA ALA A 11 -16.08 -1.73 6.96
C ALA A 11 -15.63 -0.62 5.98
N ILE A 12 -14.39 -0.67 5.48
CA ILE A 12 -13.92 0.30 4.48
C ILE A 12 -14.62 0.11 3.14
N MET A 13 -14.80 -1.15 2.69
CA MET A 13 -15.46 -1.45 1.42
C MET A 13 -16.94 -1.06 1.40
N ASP A 14 -17.61 -1.16 2.55
CA ASP A 14 -19.01 -0.81 2.73
C ASP A 14 -19.22 0.70 3.00
N GLY A 15 -18.14 1.48 3.10
CA GLY A 15 -18.22 2.91 3.39
C GLY A 15 -18.56 3.22 4.85
N ASN A 16 -18.40 2.26 5.77
CA ASN A 16 -18.67 2.41 7.19
C ASN A 16 -17.49 3.10 7.92
N TYR A 17 -17.18 4.32 7.50
CA TYR A 17 -16.19 5.19 8.12
C TYR A 17 -16.63 6.64 8.03
N THR A 18 -16.13 7.45 8.94
CA THR A 18 -16.41 8.89 8.97
C THR A 18 -15.52 9.59 7.96
N THR A 19 -16.04 10.58 7.26
CA THR A 19 -15.25 11.44 6.38
C THR A 19 -15.32 12.88 6.86
N PHE A 20 -14.18 13.55 6.84
CA PHE A 20 -14.08 14.99 7.09
C PHE A 20 -13.23 15.60 5.99
N ASN A 21 -13.70 16.65 5.34
CA ASN A 21 -12.97 17.33 4.28
C ASN A 21 -12.96 18.83 4.56
N GLN A 22 -11.79 19.44 4.45
CA GLN A 22 -11.60 20.87 4.59
C GLN A 22 -10.69 21.37 3.47
N ASP A 23 -11.10 22.45 2.82
CA ASP A 23 -10.29 23.09 1.79
C ASP A 23 -9.76 24.43 2.34
N VAL A 24 -8.47 24.67 2.14
CA VAL A 24 -7.80 25.90 2.55
C VAL A 24 -7.04 26.50 1.37
N THR A 25 -6.87 27.82 1.40
CA THR A 25 -6.02 28.50 0.41
C THR A 25 -4.56 28.42 0.83
N PRO A 26 -3.60 28.53 -0.11
CA PRO A 26 -2.17 28.54 0.22
C PRO A 26 -1.79 29.66 1.20
N ALA A 27 -2.48 30.81 1.13
CA ALA A 27 -2.28 31.91 2.06
C ALA A 27 -2.68 31.58 3.51
N VAL A 28 -3.67 30.71 3.70
CA VAL A 28 -4.06 30.22 5.04
C VAL A 28 -3.06 29.17 5.52
N ALA A 29 -2.67 28.24 4.65
CA ALA A 29 -1.65 27.23 5.00
C ALA A 29 -0.31 27.86 5.37
N ALA A 30 0.10 28.93 4.68
CA ALA A 30 1.34 29.67 4.95
C ALA A 30 1.31 30.48 6.27
N LYS A 31 0.12 30.79 6.80
CA LYS A 31 -0.03 31.49 8.09
C LYS A 31 0.13 30.55 9.29
N GLY A 32 -0.09 29.24 9.09
CA GLY A 32 0.02 28.23 10.14
C GLY A 32 -0.70 26.94 9.73
N LEU A 33 0.07 25.85 9.57
CA LEU A 33 -0.49 24.53 9.27
C LEU A 33 -1.23 23.94 10.48
N ASP A 34 -0.81 24.31 11.69
CA ASP A 34 -1.46 23.97 12.96
C ASP A 34 -2.94 24.40 12.98
N SER A 35 -3.21 25.65 12.62
CA SER A 35 -4.55 26.22 12.60
C SER A 35 -5.42 25.62 11.49
N ALA A 36 -4.80 25.29 10.36
CA ALA A 36 -5.48 24.63 9.25
C ALA A 36 -5.85 23.18 9.57
N LEU A 37 -5.02 22.46 10.32
CA LEU A 37 -5.26 21.07 10.74
C LEU A 37 -6.10 20.95 12.01
N ALA A 38 -6.30 22.01 12.80
CA ALA A 38 -7.07 21.94 14.04
C ALA A 38 -8.48 21.32 13.88
N PRO A 39 -9.28 21.65 12.84
CA PRO A 39 -10.58 21.00 12.64
C PRO A 39 -10.45 19.53 12.19
N VAL A 40 -9.39 19.20 11.45
CA VAL A 40 -9.06 17.82 11.04
C VAL A 40 -8.73 16.99 12.28
N PHE A 41 -7.92 17.52 13.20
CA PHE A 41 -7.60 16.86 14.46
C PHE A 41 -8.83 16.66 15.34
N ALA A 42 -9.68 17.68 15.47
CA ALA A 42 -10.92 17.56 16.23
C ALA A 42 -11.82 16.44 15.67
N ALA A 43 -11.99 16.37 14.35
CA ALA A 43 -12.77 15.30 13.72
C ALA A 43 -12.16 13.90 13.95
N VAL A 44 -10.82 13.79 13.91
CA VAL A 44 -10.11 12.54 14.20
C VAL A 44 -10.32 12.10 15.65
N SER A 45 -10.12 13.00 16.61
CA SER A 45 -10.29 12.71 18.03
C SER A 45 -11.75 12.34 18.35
N ASP A 46 -12.73 13.04 17.77
CA ASP A 46 -14.14 12.73 17.93
C ASP A 46 -14.50 11.34 17.39
N ALA A 47 -13.95 10.96 16.24
CA ALA A 47 -14.19 9.64 15.67
C ALA A 47 -13.51 8.52 16.46
N ILE A 48 -12.27 8.74 16.92
CA ILE A 48 -11.54 7.80 17.78
C ILE A 48 -12.30 7.59 19.09
N ALA A 49 -12.79 8.66 19.72
CA ALA A 49 -13.59 8.58 20.95
C ALA A 49 -14.90 7.80 20.76
N GLN A 50 -15.47 7.81 19.54
CA GLN A 50 -16.64 7.01 19.17
C GLN A 50 -16.30 5.59 18.70
N GLY A 51 -15.02 5.21 18.67
CA GLY A 51 -14.56 3.91 18.16
C GLY A 51 -14.81 3.72 16.66
N LYS A 52 -14.87 4.80 15.88
CA LYS A 52 -15.13 4.78 14.43
C LYS A 52 -13.85 4.92 13.63
N LEU A 53 -13.83 4.27 12.46
CA LEU A 53 -12.83 4.53 11.44
C LEU A 53 -13.06 5.93 10.85
N ILE A 54 -11.98 6.64 10.53
CA ILE A 54 -12.07 7.98 9.95
C ILE A 54 -11.04 8.21 8.85
N GLN A 55 -11.47 8.98 7.85
CA GLN A 55 -10.64 9.62 6.85
C GLN A 55 -10.88 11.15 6.92
N ALA A 56 -9.90 11.89 7.43
CA ALA A 56 -9.97 13.35 7.55
C ALA A 56 -8.96 13.99 6.61
N GLN A 57 -9.40 14.91 5.75
CA GLN A 57 -8.61 15.49 4.67
C GLN A 57 -8.58 17.01 4.75
N LEU A 58 -7.38 17.57 4.57
CA LEU A 58 -7.11 18.97 4.29
C LEU A 58 -6.59 19.11 2.85
N THR A 59 -7.29 19.86 2.02
CA THR A 59 -6.86 20.18 0.65
C THR A 59 -6.33 21.61 0.59
N ILE A 60 -5.08 21.79 0.17
CA ILE A 60 -4.52 23.11 -0.12
C ILE A 60 -4.77 23.40 -1.60
N THR A 61 -5.65 24.37 -1.87
CA THR A 61 -6.16 24.72 -3.21
C THR A 61 -5.20 25.64 -3.97
N SER A 62 -4.03 25.12 -4.35
CA SER A 62 -3.06 25.76 -5.25
C SER A 62 -3.23 25.30 -6.70
N ALA A 63 -2.44 25.88 -7.62
CA ALA A 63 -2.36 25.42 -9.02
C ALA A 63 -2.01 23.92 -9.10
N GLU A 64 -1.13 23.47 -8.20
CA GLU A 64 -0.86 22.05 -7.92
C GLU A 64 -1.40 21.76 -6.51
N PRO A 65 -2.56 21.10 -6.37
CA PRO A 65 -3.16 20.89 -5.07
C PRO A 65 -2.34 19.92 -4.23
N THR A 66 -2.11 20.28 -2.97
CA THR A 66 -1.49 19.40 -1.97
C THR A 66 -2.55 18.92 -1.00
N ILE A 67 -2.67 17.62 -0.82
CA ILE A 67 -3.64 16.99 0.08
C ILE A 67 -2.87 16.41 1.27
N ILE A 68 -3.27 16.80 2.47
CA ILE A 68 -2.81 16.22 3.73
C ILE A 68 -4.00 15.50 4.33
N ARG A 69 -3.89 14.19 4.54
CA ARG A 69 -4.98 13.33 5.01
C ARG A 69 -4.51 12.52 6.22
N LEU A 70 -5.37 12.45 7.24
CA LEU A 70 -5.23 11.56 8.38
C LEU A 70 -6.23 10.43 8.24
N GLU A 71 -5.76 9.20 8.39
CA GLU A 71 -6.56 8.02 8.15
C GLU A 71 -6.26 6.94 9.19
N THR A 72 -7.30 6.33 9.75
CA THR A 72 -7.13 5.20 10.68
C THR A 72 -6.91 3.92 9.90
N GLY A 73 -5.78 3.23 10.08
CA GLY A 73 -5.47 2.01 9.33
C GLY A 73 -4.81 0.94 10.18
N ILE A 74 -4.78 -0.29 9.66
CA ILE A 74 -4.07 -1.42 10.27
C ILE A 74 -2.70 -1.67 9.63
N VAL A 75 -2.46 -1.10 8.45
CA VAL A 75 -1.24 -1.22 7.67
C VAL A 75 -1.03 0.06 6.85
N ASN A 76 0.19 0.25 6.33
CA ASN A 76 0.55 1.35 5.46
C ASN A 76 -0.08 1.23 4.05
N LEU A 77 -1.41 1.35 3.99
CA LEU A 77 -2.21 1.38 2.77
C LEU A 77 -3.36 2.39 2.95
N PRO A 78 -3.67 3.21 1.92
CA PRO A 78 -4.84 4.06 1.95
C PRO A 78 -6.12 3.22 1.82
N PHE A 79 -7.26 3.76 2.27
CA PHE A 79 -8.58 3.13 2.17
C PHE A 79 -8.96 2.75 0.74
N ALA A 80 -8.52 3.54 -0.24
CA ALA A 80 -8.69 3.25 -1.66
C ALA A 80 -8.14 1.88 -2.07
N ASP A 81 -7.13 1.38 -1.35
CA ASP A 81 -6.44 0.13 -1.58
C ASP A 81 -6.76 -0.95 -0.52
N ALA A 82 -7.83 -0.79 0.26
CA ALA A 82 -8.22 -1.74 1.31
C ALA A 82 -8.39 -3.20 0.81
N LYS A 83 -8.74 -3.39 -0.47
CA LYS A 83 -8.81 -4.73 -1.10
C LYS A 83 -7.48 -5.47 -1.14
N LYS A 84 -6.35 -4.76 -1.05
CA LYS A 84 -5.00 -5.33 -1.09
C LYS A 84 -4.51 -5.78 0.29
N ILE A 85 -5.24 -5.49 1.36
CA ILE A 85 -4.84 -5.82 2.75
C ILE A 85 -4.60 -7.32 2.94
N ILE A 86 -5.38 -8.17 2.28
CA ILE A 86 -5.21 -9.64 2.31
C ILE A 86 -3.83 -10.13 1.81
N ASN A 87 -3.07 -9.28 1.12
CA ASN A 87 -1.71 -9.63 0.68
C ASN A 87 -0.66 -9.36 1.77
N PHE A 88 -1.04 -8.69 2.86
CA PHE A 88 -0.14 -8.23 3.92
C PHE A 88 -0.48 -8.83 5.29
N LEU A 89 -1.77 -9.06 5.57
CA LEU A 89 -2.27 -9.51 6.86
C LEU A 89 -3.24 -10.69 6.69
N GLU A 90 -3.27 -11.57 7.69
CA GLU A 90 -4.19 -12.71 7.67
C GLU A 90 -5.62 -12.23 8.00
N PRO A 91 -6.68 -12.73 7.31
CA PRO A 91 -8.04 -12.22 7.47
C PRO A 91 -8.60 -12.33 8.90
N GLU A 92 -8.21 -13.37 9.62
CA GLU A 92 -8.68 -13.66 10.98
C GLU A 92 -7.77 -13.04 12.07
N GLU A 93 -6.69 -12.37 11.67
CA GLU A 93 -5.75 -11.72 12.58
C GLU A 93 -6.38 -10.50 13.25
N GLN A 94 -6.05 -10.32 14.53
CA GLN A 94 -6.43 -9.16 15.32
C GLN A 94 -5.23 -8.21 15.36
N VAL A 95 -5.40 -7.00 14.83
CA VAL A 95 -4.29 -6.06 14.61
C VAL A 95 -4.60 -4.72 15.30
N PRO A 96 -3.61 -4.06 15.93
CA PRO A 96 -3.81 -2.75 16.49
C PRO A 96 -4.16 -1.72 15.41
N LEU A 97 -5.17 -0.90 15.71
CA LEU A 97 -5.54 0.21 14.85
C LEU A 97 -4.56 1.36 15.06
N LYS A 98 -4.11 1.96 13.95
CA LYS A 98 -3.08 3.00 13.90
C LYS A 98 -3.60 4.23 13.16
N LEU A 99 -2.94 5.36 13.35
CA LEU A 99 -3.18 6.59 12.61
C LEU A 99 -2.05 6.81 11.60
N TYR A 100 -2.41 7.05 10.35
CA TYR A 100 -1.49 7.32 9.25
C TYR A 100 -1.66 8.75 8.74
N LEU A 101 -0.54 9.40 8.45
CA LEU A 101 -0.45 10.66 7.74
C LEU A 101 -0.17 10.38 6.27
N ILE A 102 -1.11 10.73 5.41
CA ILE A 102 -1.05 10.55 3.96
C ILE A 102 -0.91 11.93 3.32
N VAL A 103 0.20 12.16 2.61
CA VAL A 103 0.45 13.38 1.84
C VAL A 103 0.42 13.04 0.35
N ILE A 104 -0.46 13.71 -0.40
CA ILE A 104 -0.60 13.56 -1.84
C ILE A 104 -0.26 14.88 -2.49
N ALA A 105 0.84 14.92 -3.24
CA ALA A 105 1.29 16.08 -4.00
C ALA A 105 2.26 15.62 -5.08
N GLU A 106 2.25 16.26 -6.26
CA GLU A 106 3.06 15.86 -7.41
C GLU A 106 4.56 15.77 -7.09
N HIS A 107 5.06 16.69 -6.26
CA HIS A 107 6.48 16.81 -5.95
C HIS A 107 6.88 16.20 -4.59
N VAL A 108 6.01 15.43 -3.93
CA VAL A 108 6.38 14.76 -2.66
C VAL A 108 7.39 13.63 -2.90
N ASN A 109 7.22 12.87 -3.98
CA ASN A 109 8.13 11.83 -4.47
C ASN A 109 7.72 11.43 -5.89
N ALA A 110 8.41 10.45 -6.48
CA ALA A 110 8.13 9.98 -7.85
C ALA A 110 6.71 9.41 -8.05
N SER A 111 6.02 8.98 -6.99
CA SER A 111 4.64 8.47 -7.05
C SER A 111 3.57 9.51 -6.70
N GLY A 112 3.97 10.70 -6.24
CA GLY A 112 3.04 11.73 -5.76
C GLY A 112 2.30 11.38 -4.46
N LEU A 113 2.73 10.33 -3.74
CA LEU A 113 2.05 9.79 -2.56
C LEU A 113 3.08 9.40 -1.50
N ARG A 114 2.94 9.94 -0.29
CA ARG A 114 3.72 9.56 0.88
C ARG A 114 2.78 9.22 2.02
N ILE A 115 3.05 8.10 2.69
CA ILE A 115 2.30 7.68 3.86
C ILE A 115 3.30 7.44 4.98
N ASP A 116 3.09 8.08 6.12
CA ASP A 116 3.89 7.95 7.33
C ASP A 116 3.00 7.46 8.48
N GLU A 117 3.49 6.50 9.26
CA GLU A 117 2.82 6.02 10.48
C GLU A 117 3.02 7.03 11.61
N VAL A 118 1.94 7.46 12.25
CA VAL A 118 2.01 8.39 13.38
C VAL A 118 2.17 7.61 14.69
N ALA A 119 1.15 6.85 15.05
CA ALA A 119 1.07 6.11 16.31
C ALA A 119 -0.07 5.07 16.25
N THR A 120 -0.11 4.15 17.22
CA THR A 120 -1.34 3.39 17.49
C THR A 120 -2.41 4.32 18.05
N LEU A 121 -3.70 3.94 17.96
CA LEU A 121 -4.77 4.78 18.52
C LEU A 121 -4.66 4.96 20.04
N ASP A 122 -4.15 3.96 20.76
CA ASP A 122 -3.94 4.07 22.20
C ASP A 122 -2.85 5.10 22.50
N GLN A 123 -1.71 5.01 21.81
CA GLN A 123 -0.61 5.99 21.93
C GLN A 123 -1.01 7.40 21.50
N TYR A 124 -1.88 7.50 20.49
CA TYR A 124 -2.43 8.77 20.04
C TYR A 124 -3.29 9.41 21.13
N THR A 125 -4.18 8.63 21.75
CA THR A 125 -5.09 9.13 22.79
C THR A 125 -4.34 9.48 24.08
N GLU A 126 -3.29 8.73 24.42
CA GLU A 126 -2.47 8.99 25.61
C GLU A 126 -1.65 10.30 25.52
N ASN A 127 -1.20 10.68 24.32
CA ASN A 127 -0.31 11.81 24.10
C ASN A 127 -0.77 12.71 22.94
N GLU A 128 -2.07 12.98 22.86
CA GLU A 128 -2.72 13.60 21.71
C GLU A 128 -2.03 14.90 21.25
N SER A 129 -1.76 15.82 22.18
CA SER A 129 -1.12 17.10 21.85
C SER A 129 0.29 16.92 21.25
N ALA A 130 1.09 15.98 21.78
CA ALA A 130 2.43 15.72 21.26
C ALA A 130 2.37 15.08 19.86
N GLN A 131 1.42 14.17 19.64
CA GLN A 131 1.23 13.52 18.34
C GLN A 131 0.71 14.50 17.29
N GLN A 132 -0.22 15.38 17.65
CA GLN A 132 -0.70 16.46 16.78
C GLN A 132 0.44 17.42 16.40
N ALA A 133 1.28 17.82 17.36
CA ALA A 133 2.45 18.65 17.08
C ALA A 133 3.44 17.94 16.13
N ALA A 134 3.67 16.63 16.31
CA ALA A 134 4.51 15.84 15.42
C ALA A 134 3.93 15.76 14.00
N ILE A 135 2.61 15.60 13.86
CA ILE A 135 1.93 15.62 12.55
C ILE A 135 2.10 16.98 11.87
N VAL A 136 1.92 18.08 12.60
CA VAL A 136 2.13 19.43 12.05
C VAL A 136 3.58 19.60 11.59
N ALA A 137 4.54 19.22 12.42
CA ALA A 137 5.97 19.32 12.07
C ALA A 137 6.31 18.48 10.82
N ALA A 138 5.83 17.24 10.75
CA ALA A 138 6.01 16.37 9.59
C ALA A 138 5.35 16.95 8.33
N GLY A 139 4.13 17.49 8.46
CA GLY A 139 3.43 18.16 7.38
C GLY A 139 4.19 19.37 6.86
N MET A 140 4.71 20.23 7.74
CA MET A 140 5.53 21.38 7.37
C MET A 140 6.80 20.96 6.63
N GLN A 141 7.55 19.99 7.18
CA GLN A 141 8.74 19.45 6.52
C GLN A 141 8.42 18.94 5.10
N LYS A 142 7.28 18.28 4.92
CA LYS A 142 6.86 17.77 3.61
C LYS A 142 6.49 18.89 2.65
N LEU A 143 5.85 19.96 3.13
CA LEU A 143 5.58 21.14 2.31
C LEU A 143 6.89 21.83 1.86
N ASP A 144 7.89 21.91 2.74
CA ASP A 144 9.21 22.44 2.38
C ASP A 144 9.91 21.54 1.35
N GLU A 145 9.91 20.22 1.55
CA GLU A 145 10.45 19.24 0.59
C GLU A 145 9.75 19.35 -0.79
N ILE A 146 8.43 19.54 -0.80
CA ILE A 146 7.64 19.74 -2.03
C ILE A 146 8.09 21.03 -2.74
N ALA A 147 8.24 22.13 -2.01
CA ALA A 147 8.71 23.40 -2.58
C ALA A 147 10.13 23.31 -3.14
N GLU A 148 11.04 22.62 -2.44
CA GLU A 148 12.40 22.36 -2.93
C GLU A 148 12.39 21.47 -4.18
N ASN A 149 11.57 20.42 -4.20
CA ASN A 149 11.46 19.51 -5.34
C ASN A 149 10.78 20.14 -6.57
N GLN A 150 9.94 21.17 -6.38
CA GLN A 150 9.41 21.99 -7.47
C GLN A 150 10.49 22.86 -8.13
N LEU A 151 11.43 23.38 -7.33
CA LEU A 151 12.53 24.22 -7.81
C LEU A 151 13.65 23.42 -8.47
N ARG A 152 13.80 22.15 -8.09
CA ARG A 152 14.71 21.23 -8.77
C ARG A 152 14.06 20.80 -10.08
N PRO A 153 14.77 20.91 -11.23
CA PRO A 153 14.24 20.36 -12.46
C PRO A 153 13.94 18.88 -12.21
N ALA A 154 12.72 18.45 -12.58
CA ALA A 154 12.28 17.07 -12.43
C ALA A 154 13.44 16.15 -12.84
N PRO A 155 13.81 15.14 -12.03
CA PRO A 155 14.84 14.21 -12.44
C PRO A 155 14.44 13.73 -13.84
N ALA A 156 15.33 13.98 -14.82
CA ALA A 156 15.10 13.60 -16.20
C ALA A 156 14.49 12.19 -16.18
N PRO A 157 13.39 11.93 -16.92
CA PRO A 157 12.77 10.62 -16.93
C PRO A 157 13.89 9.63 -17.06
N VAL A 158 14.11 8.80 -16.04
CA VAL A 158 15.07 7.72 -16.15
C VAL A 158 14.44 6.90 -17.25
N GLU A 159 14.96 7.05 -18.48
CA GLU A 159 14.56 6.25 -19.60
C GLU A 159 14.53 4.85 -19.04
N LYS A 160 13.34 4.22 -19.08
CA LYS A 160 13.23 2.80 -18.82
C LYS A 160 14.15 2.17 -19.85
N LYS A 161 15.40 1.96 -19.46
CA LYS A 161 16.39 1.26 -20.26
C LYS A 161 15.66 -0.04 -20.58
N PRO A 162 15.35 -0.31 -21.85
CA PRO A 162 14.47 -1.41 -22.21
C PRO A 162 15.04 -2.63 -21.52
N ALA A 163 14.19 -3.31 -20.73
CA ALA A 163 14.57 -4.52 -20.04
C ALA A 163 15.21 -5.42 -21.09
N THR A 164 16.54 -5.50 -21.05
CA THR A 164 17.30 -6.39 -21.91
C THR A 164 16.85 -7.77 -21.51
N ARG A 165 15.92 -8.30 -22.32
CA ARG A 165 15.57 -9.70 -22.42
C ARG A 165 16.86 -10.48 -22.20
N LYS A 166 16.97 -11.14 -21.04
CA LYS A 166 18.04 -12.12 -20.77
C LYS A 166 17.89 -13.22 -21.80
N THR A 167 18.50 -13.03 -22.96
CA THR A 167 18.96 -14.13 -23.80
C THR A 167 19.98 -14.86 -22.96
N THR A 168 19.62 -16.06 -22.50
CA THR A 168 20.54 -17.04 -21.96
C THR A 168 21.52 -17.45 -23.06
N THR A 169 22.57 -16.66 -23.25
CA THR A 169 23.69 -16.98 -24.14
C THR A 169 24.83 -17.54 -23.29
N LYS A 170 24.78 -18.86 -23.12
CA LYS A 170 25.90 -19.81 -23.14
C LYS A 170 27.30 -19.17 -22.97
N LYS A 171 27.84 -19.19 -21.75
CA LYS A 171 29.27 -18.92 -21.50
C LYS A 171 30.07 -20.19 -21.76
N THR A 172 30.90 -20.13 -22.78
CA THR A 172 31.90 -21.11 -23.17
C THR A 172 33.04 -21.11 -22.13
N THR A 173 33.27 -22.24 -21.47
CA THR A 173 34.57 -22.58 -20.88
C THR A 173 35.08 -23.88 -21.48
N THR A 174 36.28 -23.74 -21.99
CA THR A 174 37.22 -24.64 -22.67
C THR A 174 37.15 -26.14 -22.32
N LYS A 175 37.11 -26.93 -23.39
CA LYS A 175 37.36 -28.38 -23.56
C LYS A 175 38.14 -29.10 -22.44
N ARG A 176 37.60 -30.24 -21.98
CA ARG A 176 38.36 -31.49 -21.82
C ARG A 176 37.55 -32.68 -22.36
N LYS A 177 38.31 -33.59 -22.96
CA LYS A 177 38.05 -34.63 -23.98
C LYS A 177 37.18 -35.80 -23.49
N THR A 178 36.87 -36.71 -24.44
CA THR A 178 36.29 -38.07 -24.35
C THR A 178 34.75 -38.15 -24.22
N THR A 179 33.96 -38.88 -25.01
CA THR A 179 34.20 -39.91 -26.05
C THR A 179 32.86 -40.21 -26.76
N THR A 180 32.88 -40.19 -28.10
CA THR A 180 32.17 -41.09 -29.06
C THR A 180 30.66 -41.37 -29.05
N ARG A 181 30.15 -41.43 -30.30
CA ARG A 181 28.96 -42.12 -30.89
C ARG A 181 27.64 -41.35 -30.88
N LYS A 182 27.24 -40.74 -32.01
CA LYS A 182 26.80 -41.28 -33.33
C LYS A 182 25.36 -41.84 -33.28
N THR A 183 24.46 -40.99 -33.77
CA THR A 183 23.25 -41.25 -34.58
C THR A 183 22.87 -42.71 -34.85
N THR A 184 21.57 -43.04 -34.74
CA THR A 184 20.76 -43.57 -35.87
C THR A 184 19.28 -43.75 -35.48
N ALA A 185 18.45 -43.72 -36.51
CA ALA A 185 17.00 -43.63 -36.50
C ALA A 185 16.25 -44.97 -36.30
N LYS A 186 14.94 -44.83 -36.02
CA LYS A 186 13.80 -45.59 -36.57
C LYS A 186 13.68 -47.08 -36.18
N LYS A 187 12.61 -47.45 -35.45
CA LYS A 187 11.66 -48.51 -35.87
C LYS A 187 10.39 -48.61 -35.00
N THR A 188 9.27 -48.67 -35.71
CA THR A 188 7.89 -49.08 -35.35
C THR A 188 7.81 -50.53 -34.83
N THR A 189 6.88 -50.83 -33.91
CA THR A 189 5.97 -52.02 -33.96
C THR A 189 4.91 -52.02 -32.83
N THR A 190 3.65 -51.86 -33.28
CA THR A 190 2.35 -52.51 -32.94
C THR A 190 2.14 -53.49 -31.77
N ARG A 191 0.90 -53.41 -31.23
CA ARG A 191 -0.03 -54.47 -30.71
C ARG A 191 0.15 -54.97 -29.25
N LYS A 192 -0.87 -55.36 -28.45
CA LYS A 192 -2.35 -55.46 -28.53
C LYS A 192 -2.88 -55.83 -27.10
N THR A 193 -4.05 -55.30 -26.70
CA THR A 193 -5.17 -55.90 -25.88
C THR A 193 -4.86 -56.78 -24.65
N THR A 194 -5.49 -56.57 -23.48
CA THR A 194 -6.83 -57.08 -23.07
C THR A 194 -7.10 -56.61 -21.61
N ARG A 195 -8.22 -55.96 -21.26
CA ARG A 195 -9.59 -56.41 -20.93
C ARG A 195 -9.82 -56.77 -19.43
N LYS A 196 -10.77 -56.05 -18.82
CA LYS A 196 -11.41 -56.10 -17.47
C LYS A 196 -11.98 -57.50 -17.11
N PRO A 197 -12.21 -57.87 -15.82
CA PRO A 197 -13.49 -57.61 -15.10
C PRO A 197 -13.30 -57.25 -13.59
N ALA A 198 -13.97 -56.26 -13.01
CA ALA A 198 -15.25 -56.30 -12.25
C ALA A 198 -15.30 -57.24 -11.01
N ALA A 199 -15.36 -56.65 -9.80
CA ALA A 199 -15.95 -57.23 -8.58
C ALA A 199 -16.51 -56.11 -7.67
N LYS A 200 -17.46 -56.48 -6.81
CA LYS A 200 -18.58 -55.69 -6.25
C LYS A 200 -18.59 -55.85 -4.71
N LYS A 201 -19.31 -54.96 -4.00
CA LYS A 201 -19.65 -54.88 -2.54
C LYS A 201 -18.69 -54.00 -1.73
N GLU A 202 -19.14 -53.09 -0.86
CA GLU A 202 -20.11 -53.31 0.23
C GLU A 202 -21.26 -52.29 0.35
N ALA A 203 -22.30 -52.74 1.07
CA ALA A 203 -23.60 -52.12 1.26
C ALA A 203 -23.73 -51.46 2.64
N LYS A 204 -24.53 -50.40 2.69
CA LYS A 204 -25.25 -49.92 3.86
C LYS A 204 -26.41 -50.86 4.18
N ALA A 205 -26.58 -51.20 5.46
CA ALA A 205 -27.81 -51.12 6.25
C ALA A 205 -27.46 -51.49 7.69
#